data_AF-A0A387BCV1-F1
#
_entry.id   AF-A0A387BCV1-F1
#
_cell.length_a   1.000
_cell.length_b   1.000
_cell.length_c   1.000
_cell.angle_alpha   90.00
_cell.angle_beta   90.00
_cell.angle_gamma   90.00
#
_symmetry.space_group_name_H-M   'P 1'
#
loop_
_entity.id
_entity.type
_entity.pdbx_description
1 polymer ?
#
loop_
_entity_poly.entity_id
_entity_poly.type
_entity_poly.pdbx_seq_one_letter_code
_entity_poly.pdbx_strand_id
1 'polypeptide(L)'
;MRIEERKARDFWEKQGYDTSGIMVQLKNTKNRRRVLGLQNGKIVSVWENTAIKLGVRLEVVIAHEIGHALGIAAWSSQQPIMQDKAELLYNLTLEELKPHDTNKN
;
A
#
# COMPACT_ATOMS: atom_id res chain seq x y z
N MET A 1 -4.63 6.14 14.88
CA MET A 1 -4.55 5.51 13.53
C MET A 1 -5.67 6.05 12.66
N ARG A 2 -5.33 6.50 11.44
CA ARG A 2 -6.30 7.01 10.43
C ARG A 2 -7.11 5.86 9.80
N ILE A 3 -8.24 6.16 9.17
CA ILE A 3 -9.12 5.13 8.58
C ILE A 3 -8.45 4.42 7.39
N GLU A 4 -7.69 5.17 6.59
CA GLU A 4 -6.96 4.67 5.42
C GLU A 4 -5.83 3.72 5.84
N GLU A 5 -5.10 4.10 6.90
CA GLU A 5 -4.07 3.25 7.50
C GLU A 5 -4.66 1.94 8.03
N ARG A 6 -5.80 2.02 8.74
CA ARG A 6 -6.49 0.84 9.25
C ARG A 6 -6.90 -0.11 8.12
N LYS A 7 -7.56 0.41 7.07
CA LYS A 7 -7.97 -0.38 5.90
C LYS A 7 -6.79 -1.07 5.21
N ALA A 8 -5.67 -0.37 5.09
CA ALA A 8 -4.45 -0.91 4.50
C ALA A 8 -3.84 -2.05 5.35
N ARG A 9 -3.86 -1.92 6.67
CA ARG A 9 -3.43 -2.99 7.59
C ARG A 9 -4.37 -4.19 7.53
N ASP A 10 -5.68 -3.94 7.66
CA ASP A 10 -6.70 -4.98 7.61
C ASP A 10 -6.60 -5.83 6.33
N PHE A 11 -6.24 -5.21 5.20
CA PHE A 11 -6.03 -5.92 3.93
C PHE A 11 -4.92 -6.99 4.03
N TRP A 12 -3.80 -6.67 4.66
CA TRP A 12 -2.67 -7.59 4.83
C TRP A 12 -2.89 -8.58 5.98
N GLU A 13 -3.48 -8.13 7.07
CA GLU A 13 -3.77 -8.98 8.24
C GLU A 13 -4.78 -10.08 7.91
N LYS A 14 -5.80 -9.78 7.08
CA LYS A 14 -6.73 -10.80 6.55
C LYS A 14 -6.04 -11.87 5.69
N GLN A 15 -4.86 -11.57 5.16
CA GLN A 15 -4.03 -12.50 4.38
C GLN A 15 -2.96 -13.20 5.22
N GLY A 16 -2.95 -13.00 6.54
CA GLY A 16 -2.04 -13.65 7.47
C GLY A 16 -0.69 -12.94 7.68
N TYR A 17 -0.54 -11.69 7.21
CA TYR A 17 0.69 -10.91 7.44
C TYR A 17 0.62 -10.11 8.75
N ASP A 18 1.72 -10.05 9.48
CA ASP A 18 1.86 -9.21 10.68
C ASP A 18 2.30 -7.78 10.31
N THR A 19 1.44 -6.79 10.56
CA THR A 19 1.75 -5.37 10.30
C THR A 19 2.18 -4.59 11.55
N SER A 20 2.17 -5.20 12.74
CA SER A 20 2.31 -4.52 14.04
C SER A 20 3.62 -3.72 14.18
N GLY A 21 4.69 -4.18 13.55
CA GLY A 21 5.99 -3.51 13.57
C GLY A 21 6.16 -2.37 12.56
N ILE A 22 5.18 -2.13 11.68
CA ILE A 22 5.29 -1.17 10.57
C ILE A 22 4.75 0.19 11.01
N MET A 23 5.56 1.23 10.83
CA MET A 23 5.21 2.63 11.12
C MET A 23 4.81 3.34 9.83
N VAL A 24 3.59 3.87 9.76
CA VAL A 24 3.11 4.66 8.62
C VAL A 24 3.19 6.15 8.93
N GLN A 25 3.85 6.90 8.06
CA GLN A 25 4.02 8.34 8.13
C GLN A 25 3.40 9.03 6.92
N LEU A 26 2.37 9.83 7.15
CA LEU A 26 1.76 10.65 6.10
C LEU A 26 2.49 11.99 5.98
N LYS A 27 2.91 12.33 4.77
CA LYS A 27 3.67 13.54 4.44
C LYS A 27 2.82 14.50 3.61
N ASN A 28 2.59 15.68 4.19
CA ASN A 28 1.89 16.79 3.53
C ASN A 28 2.85 17.82 2.90
N THR A 29 4.15 17.55 2.92
CA THR A 29 5.16 18.40 2.31
C THR A 29 5.27 18.19 0.79
N LYS A 30 5.85 19.15 0.08
CA LYS A 30 6.15 19.03 -1.36
C LYS A 30 6.96 17.77 -1.64
N ASN A 31 6.42 16.89 -2.46
CA ASN A 31 7.09 15.70 -2.92
C ASN A 31 8.11 16.05 -4.03
N ARG A 32 9.40 16.03 -3.69
CA ARG A 32 10.48 16.31 -4.64
C ARG A 32 10.89 15.08 -5.45
N ARG A 33 10.49 13.88 -5.03
CA ARG A 33 10.88 12.60 -5.63
C ARG A 33 9.90 12.08 -6.68
N ARG A 34 8.72 12.70 -6.79
CA ARG A 34 7.62 12.26 -7.70
C ARG A 34 7.16 10.81 -7.44
N VAL A 35 7.26 10.32 -6.21
CA VAL A 35 6.79 8.98 -5.79
C VAL A 35 5.59 9.08 -4.85
N LEU A 36 4.66 8.13 -4.86
CA LEU A 36 3.51 8.14 -3.95
C LEU A 36 3.88 7.74 -2.53
N GLY A 37 4.80 6.80 -2.38
CA GLY A 37 5.37 6.42 -1.10
C GLY A 37 6.82 5.98 -1.19
N LEU A 38 7.36 5.60 -0.05
CA LEU A 38 8.69 5.04 0.12
C LEU A 38 8.71 4.22 1.41
N GLN A 39 9.24 3.00 1.34
CA GLN A 39 9.62 2.20 2.48
C GLN A 39 11.12 2.37 2.83
N ASN A 40 11.42 2.38 4.13
CA ASN A 40 12.77 2.22 4.67
C ASN A 40 12.71 1.27 5.88
N GLY A 41 13.01 0.00 5.65
CA GLY A 41 12.77 -1.06 6.63
C GLY A 41 11.28 -1.11 6.99
N LYS A 42 10.96 -0.96 8.29
CA LYS A 42 9.58 -0.95 8.78
C LYS A 42 8.92 0.42 8.77
N ILE A 43 9.54 1.45 8.21
CA ILE A 43 8.96 2.79 8.11
C ILE A 43 8.42 3.00 6.70
N VAL A 44 7.13 3.24 6.58
CA VAL A 44 6.42 3.58 5.34
C VAL A 44 6.09 5.07 5.35
N SER A 45 6.57 5.80 4.34
CA SER A 45 6.27 7.22 4.15
C SER A 45 5.37 7.40 2.93
N VAL A 46 4.22 8.05 3.07
CA VAL A 46 3.27 8.29 1.97
C VAL A 46 3.00 9.77 1.79
N TRP A 47 3.09 10.28 0.56
CA TRP A 47 2.81 11.69 0.25
C TRP A 47 1.35 11.90 -0.15
N GLU A 48 0.51 12.18 0.84
CA GLU A 48 -0.95 12.37 0.70
C GLU A 48 -1.32 13.40 -0.37
N ASN A 49 -0.64 14.56 -0.38
CA ASN A 49 -0.87 15.59 -1.40
C ASN A 49 -0.55 15.12 -2.83
N THR A 50 0.31 14.13 -3.00
CA THR A 50 0.61 13.56 -4.33
C THR A 50 -0.45 12.54 -4.71
N ALA A 51 -0.89 11.70 -3.77
CA ALA A 51 -1.99 10.75 -3.97
C ALA A 51 -3.27 11.47 -4.41
N ILE A 52 -3.65 12.55 -3.72
CA ILE A 52 -4.82 13.37 -4.05
C ILE A 52 -4.70 13.97 -5.46
N LYS A 53 -3.53 14.54 -5.81
CA LYS A 53 -3.30 15.13 -7.13
C LYS A 53 -3.39 14.13 -8.27
N LEU A 54 -3.02 12.88 -8.02
CA LEU A 54 -3.07 11.80 -8.99
C LEU A 54 -4.39 11.01 -8.93
N GLY A 55 -5.33 11.38 -8.06
CA GLY A 55 -6.60 10.68 -7.91
C GLY A 55 -6.48 9.27 -7.32
N VAL A 56 -5.34 8.92 -6.72
CA VAL A 56 -5.10 7.58 -6.15
C VAL A 56 -5.58 7.54 -4.70
N ARG A 57 -6.35 6.50 -4.36
CA ARG A 57 -6.86 6.28 -3.00
C ARG A 57 -5.71 6.08 -2.01
N LEU A 58 -5.71 6.83 -0.92
CA LEU A 58 -4.59 6.86 0.03
C LEU A 58 -4.37 5.50 0.70
N GLU A 59 -5.43 4.77 1.02
CA GLU A 59 -5.36 3.42 1.60
C GLU A 59 -4.68 2.41 0.68
N VAL A 60 -4.82 2.57 -0.64
CA VAL A 60 -4.19 1.70 -1.64
C VAL A 60 -2.69 1.96 -1.68
N VAL A 61 -2.29 3.24 -1.67
CA VAL A 61 -0.87 3.61 -1.60
C VAL A 61 -0.25 3.09 -0.30
N ILE A 62 -0.90 3.31 0.85
CA ILE A 62 -0.39 2.82 2.14
C ILE A 62 -0.24 1.29 2.10
N ALA A 63 -1.22 0.57 1.57
CA ALA A 63 -1.18 -0.89 1.49
C ALA A 63 -0.06 -1.39 0.56
N HIS A 64 0.17 -0.76 -0.59
CA HIS A 64 1.29 -1.05 -1.47
C HIS A 64 2.65 -0.93 -0.74
N GLU A 65 2.86 0.20 -0.06
CA GLU A 65 4.11 0.44 0.67
C GLU A 65 4.28 -0.48 1.90
N ILE A 66 3.19 -0.85 2.57
CA ILE A 66 3.21 -1.89 3.61
C ILE A 66 3.69 -3.22 3.01
N GLY A 67 3.23 -3.58 1.82
CA GLY A 67 3.69 -4.79 1.14
C GLY A 67 5.20 -4.80 0.90
N HIS A 68 5.81 -3.66 0.56
CA HIS A 68 7.26 -3.56 0.51
C HIS A 68 7.93 -3.73 1.88
N ALA A 69 7.36 -3.14 2.94
CA ALA A 69 7.87 -3.31 4.30
C ALA A 69 7.74 -4.77 4.80
N LEU A 70 6.80 -5.53 4.26
CA LEU A 70 6.64 -6.99 4.46
C LEU A 70 7.60 -7.83 3.58
N GLY A 71 8.40 -7.19 2.72
CA GLY A 71 9.36 -7.87 1.84
C GLY A 71 8.77 -8.33 0.50
N ILE A 72 7.58 -7.89 0.13
CA ILE A 72 6.93 -8.26 -1.13
C ILE A 72 7.44 -7.35 -2.26
N ALA A 73 7.89 -7.97 -3.34
CA ALA A 73 8.43 -7.27 -4.50
C ALA A 73 7.33 -6.54 -5.31
N ALA A 74 7.72 -5.42 -5.92
CA ALA A 74 6.88 -4.48 -6.67
C ALA A 74 6.36 -5.00 -8.03
N TRP A 75 6.66 -6.26 -8.34
CA TRP A 75 6.21 -6.97 -9.53
C TRP A 75 5.66 -8.35 -9.15
N SER A 76 5.27 -8.54 -7.90
CA SER A 76 4.68 -9.80 -7.45
C SER A 76 3.40 -10.08 -8.23
N SER A 77 3.42 -11.14 -9.05
CA SER A 77 2.25 -11.59 -9.80
C SER A 77 1.15 -12.17 -8.88
N GLN A 78 1.50 -12.55 -7.65
CA GLN A 78 0.58 -13.10 -6.66
C GLN A 78 -0.19 -12.01 -5.90
N GLN A 79 0.29 -10.78 -5.93
CA GLN A 79 -0.26 -9.66 -5.16
C GLN A 79 -0.52 -8.49 -6.10
N PRO A 80 -1.72 -8.38 -6.70
CA PRO A 80 -2.01 -7.33 -7.69
C PRO A 80 -1.81 -5.91 -7.14
N ILE A 81 -1.99 -5.72 -5.83
CA ILE A 81 -1.70 -4.44 -5.15
C ILE A 81 -0.24 -4.01 -5.26
N MET A 82 0.67 -4.97 -5.45
CA MET A 82 2.11 -4.73 -5.52
C MET A 82 2.56 -4.36 -6.91
N GLN A 83 1.69 -4.30 -7.93
CA GLN A 83 2.10 -3.91 -9.27
C GLN A 83 2.39 -2.40 -9.32
N ASP A 84 3.67 -2.04 -9.45
CA ASP A 84 4.29 -0.69 -9.40
C ASP A 84 3.57 0.50 -10.07
N LYS A 85 2.66 0.26 -11.02
CA LYS A 85 2.12 1.36 -11.83
C LYS A 85 1.00 2.05 -11.07
N ALA A 86 1.22 3.31 -10.69
CA ALA A 86 0.17 4.17 -10.13
C ALA A 86 -1.11 4.22 -10.99
N GLU A 87 -0.99 4.07 -12.32
CA GLU A 87 -2.11 3.93 -13.26
C GLU A 87 -2.95 2.68 -13.00
N LEU A 88 -2.34 1.59 -12.53
CA LEU A 88 -3.06 0.39 -12.08
C LEU A 88 -3.72 0.61 -10.73
N LEU A 89 -3.14 1.45 -9.87
CA LEU A 89 -3.72 1.84 -8.57
C LEU A 89 -4.85 2.88 -8.68
N TYR A 90 -4.96 3.59 -9.80
CA TYR A 90 -5.91 4.70 -10.02
C TYR A 90 -7.39 4.29 -9.93
N ASN A 91 -7.73 3.08 -10.35
CA ASN A 91 -9.09 2.53 -10.29
C ASN A 91 -9.24 1.38 -9.30
N LEU A 92 -8.21 1.07 -8.51
CA LEU A 92 -8.27 -0.04 -7.56
C LEU A 92 -8.91 0.42 -6.26
N THR A 93 -9.86 -0.38 -5.78
CA THR A 93 -10.28 -0.37 -4.39
C THR A 93 -9.72 -1.61 -3.70
N LEU A 94 -9.43 -1.50 -2.38
CA LEU A 94 -9.01 -2.68 -1.59
C LEU A 94 -10.10 -3.77 -1.56
N GLU A 95 -11.35 -3.43 -1.86
CA GLU A 95 -12.49 -4.37 -1.91
C GLU A 95 -12.53 -5.17 -3.23
N GLU A 96 -11.97 -4.65 -4.31
CA GLU A 96 -11.86 -5.35 -5.60
C GLU A 96 -10.65 -6.29 -5.67
N LEU A 97 -9.65 -6.05 -4.82
CA LEU A 97 -8.48 -6.89 -4.64
C LEU A 97 -8.82 -8.07 -3.72
N LYS A 98 -9.43 -9.11 -4.30
CA LYS A 98 -9.73 -10.33 -3.53
C LYS A 98 -8.43 -10.93 -2.97
N PRO A 99 -8.43 -11.39 -1.70
CA PRO A 99 -7.33 -12.17 -1.18
C PRO A 99 -7.13 -13.40 -2.07
N HIS A 100 -5.88 -13.68 -2.45
CA HIS A 100 -5.55 -14.91 -3.14
C HIS A 100 -5.81 -16.05 -2.15
N ASP A 101 -6.80 -16.89 -2.46
CA ASP A 101 -7.14 -18.06 -1.66
C ASP A 101 -5.94 -19.03 -1.71
N THR A 102 -5.18 -19.12 -0.62
CA THR A 102 -4.03 -20.01 -0.51
C THR A 102 -4.45 -21.48 -0.30
N ASN A 103 -5.75 -21.80 -0.28
CA ASN A 103 -6.29 -23.15 -0.12
C ASN A 103 -6.58 -23.85 -1.46
N LYS A 104 -5.63 -23.85 -2.38
CA LYS A 104 -5.60 -24.83 -3.49
C LYS A 104 -4.18 -25.34 -3.72
N ASN A 105 -3.79 -26.32 -2.91
CA ASN A 105 -3.19 -27.59 -3.36
C ASN A 105 -3.06 -28.55 -2.18
#